data_AF-A0A7Y3PF81-F1
#
_entry.id   AF-A0A7Y3PF81-F1
#
_cell.length_a   1.000
_cell.length_b   1.000
_cell.length_c   1.000
_cell.angle_alpha   90.00
_cell.angle_beta   90.00
_cell.angle_gamma   90.00
#
_symmetry.space_group_name_H-M   'P 1'
#
loop_
_entity.id
_entity.type
_entity.pdbx_description
1 polymer ?
#
loop_
_entity_poly.entity_id
_entity_poly.type
_entity_poly.pdbx_seq_one_letter_code
_entity_poly.pdbx_strand_id
1 'polypeptide(L)'
;MATDGVIDDHVLSRYRELLDAEDAAFNEVEHAYEDGDRAHFQADLAIWRKAIDAKIAYLERCGLSLLGPDWGESLPKLRESMTSSRS
;
A
#
# COMPACT_ATOMS: atom_id res chain seq x y z
N MET A 1 14.63 7.78 27.76
CA MET A 1 15.05 6.43 27.35
C MET A 1 14.98 6.40 25.84
N ALA A 2 16.11 6.16 25.16
CA ALA A 2 16.21 6.19 23.71
C ALA A 2 15.26 5.14 23.09
N THR A 3 14.43 5.56 22.14
CA THR A 3 13.62 4.69 21.28
C THR A 3 14.52 4.13 20.19
N ASP A 4 15.44 3.24 20.58
CA ASP A 4 16.45 2.66 19.71
C ASP A 4 15.95 1.32 19.12
N GLY A 5 15.57 1.36 17.84
CA GLY A 5 16.11 0.41 16.88
C GLY A 5 15.61 -1.04 16.84
N VAL A 6 14.60 -1.46 17.61
CA VAL A 6 14.05 -2.83 17.49
C VAL A 6 12.66 -2.75 16.87
N ILE A 7 12.59 -2.81 15.53
CA ILE A 7 11.36 -3.30 14.91
C ILE A 7 11.21 -4.74 15.40
N ASP A 8 10.14 -5.00 16.14
CA ASP A 8 9.86 -6.33 16.69
C ASP A 8 9.78 -7.36 15.55
N ASP A 9 10.38 -8.55 15.75
CA ASP A 9 10.38 -9.62 14.74
C ASP A 9 8.95 -10.02 14.33
N HIS A 10 8.00 -9.88 15.24
CA HIS A 10 6.57 -10.07 14.98
C HIS A 10 6.00 -9.02 14.03
N VAL A 11 6.43 -7.76 14.14
CA VAL A 11 6.04 -6.68 13.22
C VAL A 11 6.64 -6.91 11.83
N LEU A 12 7.91 -7.34 11.75
CA LEU A 12 8.57 -7.69 10.49
C LEU A 12 7.93 -8.91 9.82
N SER A 13 7.61 -9.94 10.59
CA SER A 13 6.96 -11.15 10.10
C SER A 13 5.56 -10.85 9.58
N ARG A 14 4.77 -10.08 10.33
CA ARG A 14 3.43 -9.67 9.90
C ARG A 14 3.45 -8.76 8.68
N TYR A 15 4.43 -7.86 8.62
CA TYR A 15 4.65 -7.00 7.46
C TYR A 15 5.03 -7.82 6.21
N ARG A 16 5.83 -8.87 6.37
CA ARG A 16 6.14 -9.82 5.28
C ARG A 16 4.90 -10.57 4.80
N GLU A 17 4.07 -11.08 5.69
CA GLU A 17 2.80 -11.73 5.30
C GLU A 17 1.90 -10.78 4.49
N LEU A 18 1.85 -9.51 4.89
CA LEU A 18 1.11 -8.46 4.18
C LEU A 18 1.72 -8.14 2.81
N LEU A 19 3.04 -8.15 2.68
CA LEU A 19 3.76 -7.99 1.41
C LEU A 19 3.52 -9.16 0.46
N ASP A 20 3.59 -10.39 0.94
CA ASP A 20 3.31 -11.60 0.15
C ASP A 20 1.86 -11.59 -0.36
N ALA A 21 0.91 -11.19 0.49
CA ALA A 21 -0.49 -11.06 0.11
C ALA A 21 -0.73 -9.94 -0.92
N GLU A 22 0.00 -8.83 -0.82
CA GLU A 22 -0.02 -7.74 -1.80
C GLU A 22 0.56 -8.21 -3.15
N ASP A 23 1.70 -8.90 -3.14
CA ASP A 23 2.38 -9.38 -4.34
C ASP A 23 1.53 -10.44 -5.08
N ALA A 24 0.91 -11.37 -4.35
CA ALA A 24 -0.04 -12.32 -4.92
C ALA A 24 -1.24 -11.63 -5.57
N ALA A 25 -1.84 -10.63 -4.89
CA ALA A 25 -2.94 -9.87 -5.46
C ALA A 25 -2.52 -9.02 -6.67
N PHE A 26 -1.28 -8.52 -6.69
CA PHE A 26 -0.73 -7.78 -7.81
C PHE A 26 -0.49 -8.66 -9.05
N ASN A 27 0.01 -9.89 -8.86
CA ASN A 27 0.16 -10.86 -9.96
C ASN A 27 -1.19 -11.15 -10.65
N GLU A 28 -2.28 -11.29 -9.89
CA GLU A 28 -3.62 -11.48 -10.46
C GLU A 28 -4.11 -10.24 -11.22
N VAL A 29 -3.82 -9.03 -10.71
CA VAL A 29 -4.09 -7.77 -11.45
C VAL A 29 -3.30 -7.71 -12.75
N GLU A 30 -2.03 -8.10 -12.73
CA GLU A 30 -1.16 -8.12 -13.90
C GLU A 30 -1.69 -9.11 -14.94
N HIS A 31 -2.10 -10.31 -14.51
CA HIS A 31 -2.69 -11.33 -15.37
C HIS A 31 -3.99 -10.85 -16.01
N ALA A 32 -4.89 -10.22 -15.25
CA ALA A 32 -6.14 -9.67 -15.77
C ALA A 32 -5.90 -8.52 -16.76
N TYR A 33 -4.83 -7.75 -16.58
CA TYR A 33 -4.41 -6.72 -17.53
C TYR A 33 -3.86 -7.32 -18.83
N GLU A 34 -3.04 -8.37 -18.74
CA GLU A 34 -2.50 -9.10 -19.89
C GLU A 34 -3.58 -9.83 -20.71
N ASP A 35 -4.58 -10.40 -20.05
CA ASP A 35 -5.72 -11.07 -20.70
C ASP A 35 -6.70 -10.07 -21.36
N GLY A 36 -6.59 -8.79 -20.99
CA GLY A 36 -7.43 -7.71 -21.51
C GLY A 36 -8.85 -7.67 -20.92
N ASP A 37 -9.12 -8.44 -19.87
CA ASP A 37 -10.40 -8.43 -19.16
C ASP A 37 -10.49 -7.24 -18.20
N ARG A 38 -11.06 -6.15 -18.70
CA ARG A 38 -11.24 -4.90 -17.94
C ARG A 38 -12.17 -5.04 -16.73
N ALA A 39 -13.06 -6.03 -16.71
CA ALA A 39 -13.96 -6.25 -15.57
C ALA A 39 -13.25 -7.02 -14.46
N HIS A 40 -12.49 -8.05 -14.81
CA HIS A 40 -11.60 -8.79 -13.89
C HIS A 40 -10.54 -7.85 -13.32
N PHE A 41 -9.83 -7.11 -14.19
CA PHE A 41 -8.81 -6.15 -13.78
C PHE A 41 -9.30 -5.14 -12.73
N GLN A 42 -10.52 -4.62 -12.88
CA GLN A 42 -11.10 -3.70 -11.89
C GLN A 42 -11.48 -4.39 -10.58
N ALA A 43 -11.93 -5.65 -10.63
CA ALA A 43 -12.23 -6.44 -9.45
C ALA A 43 -10.94 -6.77 -8.68
N ASP A 44 -9.89 -7.23 -9.38
CA ASP A 44 -8.59 -7.54 -8.79
C ASP A 44 -7.88 -6.28 -8.27
N LEU A 45 -7.99 -5.15 -8.99
CA LEU A 45 -7.49 -3.87 -8.50
C LEU A 45 -8.14 -3.48 -7.17
N ALA A 46 -9.43 -3.75 -6.99
CA ALA A 46 -10.12 -3.47 -5.74
C ALA A 46 -9.66 -4.39 -4.60
N ILE A 47 -9.29 -5.64 -4.91
CA ILE A 47 -8.72 -6.59 -3.95
C ILE A 47 -7.32 -6.15 -3.54
N TRP A 48 -6.46 -5.83 -4.51
CA TRP A 48 -5.11 -5.31 -4.26
C TRP A 48 -5.15 -4.00 -3.46
N ARG A 49 -6.09 -3.10 -3.78
CA ARG A 49 -6.28 -1.85 -3.03
C ARG A 49 -6.63 -2.10 -1.56
N LYS A 50 -7.47 -3.10 -1.26
CA LYS A 50 -7.80 -3.48 0.12
C LYS A 50 -6.61 -4.09 0.86
N ALA A 51 -5.77 -4.87 0.18
CA ALA A 51 -4.54 -5.42 0.75
C ALA A 51 -3.56 -4.30 1.14
N ILE A 52 -3.38 -3.31 0.27
CA ILE A 52 -2.58 -2.11 0.56
C ILE A 52 -3.17 -1.30 1.72
N ASP A 53 -4.48 -1.10 1.76
CA ASP A 53 -5.14 -0.35 2.84
C ASP A 53 -4.93 -1.04 4.21
N ALA A 54 -5.05 -2.38 4.24
CA ALA A 54 -4.75 -3.18 5.43
C ALA A 54 -3.28 -3.09 5.85
N LYS A 55 -2.35 -3.02 4.90
CA LYS A 55 -0.92 -2.84 5.14
C LYS A 55 -0.63 -1.45 5.72
N ILE A 56 -1.22 -0.39 5.14
CA ILE A 56 -1.07 0.98 5.64
C ILE A 56 -1.63 1.08 7.06
N ALA A 57 -2.86 0.61 7.30
CA ALA A 57 -3.47 0.64 8.62
C ALA A 57 -2.67 -0.17 9.66
N TYR A 58 -2.06 -1.29 9.25
CA TYR A 58 -1.18 -2.06 10.13
C TYR A 58 0.10 -1.28 10.49
N LEU A 59 0.75 -0.67 9.49
CA LEU A 59 1.94 0.16 9.70
C LEU A 59 1.65 1.37 10.58
N GLU A 60 0.54 2.08 10.34
CA GLU A 60 0.11 3.22 11.16
C GLU A 60 -0.12 2.80 12.63
N ARG A 61 -0.71 1.63 12.87
CA ARG A 61 -0.89 1.07 14.23
C ARG A 61 0.44 0.71 14.90
N CYS A 62 1.45 0.34 14.12
CA CYS A 62 2.81 0.12 14.59
C CYS A 62 3.60 1.44 14.77
N GLY A 63 3.01 2.60 14.45
CA GLY A 63 3.71 3.89 14.47
C GLY A 63 4.70 4.08 13.32
N LEU A 64 4.62 3.23 12.30
CA LEU A 64 5.44 3.27 11.09
C LEU A 64 4.63 3.94 9.98
N SER A 65 5.20 4.97 9.34
CA SER A 65 4.64 5.52 8.12
C SER A 65 5.33 4.91 6.90
N LEU A 66 4.55 4.30 6.01
CA LEU A 66 5.05 3.77 4.73
C LEU A 66 5.69 4.86 3.86
N LEU A 67 5.21 6.10 3.99
CA LEU A 67 5.57 7.22 3.12
C LEU A 67 6.53 8.22 3.82
N GLY A 68 7.08 7.84 4.98
CA GLY A 68 7.91 8.71 5.83
C GLY A 68 7.09 9.63 6.75
N PRO A 69 7.71 10.35 7.69
CA PRO A 69 7.00 11.10 8.73
C PRO A 69 6.08 12.22 8.21
N ASP A 70 6.39 12.77 7.03
CA ASP A 70 5.74 13.97 6.46
C ASP A 70 4.67 13.65 5.38
N TRP A 71 4.35 12.37 5.22
CA TRP A 71 3.48 11.91 4.14
C TRP A 71 2.05 12.43 4.20
N GLY A 72 1.52 12.63 5.41
CA GLY A 72 0.19 13.21 5.63
C GLY A 72 0.09 14.65 5.12
N GLU A 73 1.22 15.38 5.09
CA GLU A 73 1.32 16.71 4.48
C GLU A 73 1.64 16.66 2.98
N SER A 74 2.27 15.58 2.52
CA SER A 74 2.72 15.41 1.13
C SER A 74 1.66 14.82 0.21
N LEU A 75 0.79 13.92 0.69
CA LEU A 75 -0.29 13.31 -0.10
C LEU A 75 -1.35 14.30 -0.60
N PRO A 76 -1.85 15.25 0.20
CA PRO A 76 -2.77 16.27 -0.28
C PRO A 76 -2.15 17.08 -1.42
N LYS A 77 -0.89 17.48 -1.27
CA LYS A 77 -0.12 18.25 -2.27
C LYS A 77 0.09 17.46 -3.57
N LEU A 78 0.37 16.15 -3.47
CA LEU A 78 0.53 15.28 -4.63
C LEU A 78 -0.80 15.11 -5.39
N ARG A 79 -1.90 14.94 -4.65
CA ARG A 79 -3.25 14.82 -5.20
C ARG A 79 -3.68 16.11 -5.90
N GLU A 80 -3.43 17.26 -5.28
CA GLU A 80 -3.69 18.58 -5.88
C GLU A 80 -2.88 18.80 -7.15
N SER A 81 -1.60 18.40 -7.16
CA SER A 81 -0.73 18.50 -8.34
C SER A 81 -1.22 17.62 -9.51
N MET A 82 -1.67 16.40 -9.22
CA MET A 82 -2.25 15.50 -10.25
C MET A 82 -3.58 16.01 -10.81
N THR A 83 -4.42 16.65 -9.98
CA THR A 83 -5.65 17.28 -10.44
C THR A 83 -5.41 18.60 -11.18
N SER A 84 -4.36 19.35 -10.81
CA SER A 84 -4.00 20.61 -11.45
C SER A 84 -3.36 20.40 -12.83
N SER A 85 -2.66 19.29 -13.07
CA SER A 85 -2.13 18.93 -14.40
C SER A 85 -3.21 18.52 -15.41
N ARG A 86 -4.48 18.45 -15.01
CA ARG A 86 -5.61 18.14 -15.91
C ARG A 86 -6.45 19.37 -16.29
N SER A 87 -6.04 20.58 -15.87
CA SER A 87 -6.68 21.86 -16.22
C SER A 87 -5.90 22.64 -17.25
#